data_AF-A0A7X9JD80-F1
#
_entry.id   AF-A0A7X9JD80-F1
#
_cell.length_a   1.000
_cell.length_b   1.000
_cell.length_c   1.000
_cell.angle_alpha   90.00
_cell.angle_beta   90.00
_cell.angle_gamma   90.00
#
_symmetry.space_group_name_H-M   'P 1'
#
loop_
_entity.id
_entity.type
_entity.pdbx_description
1 polymer ?
#
loop_
_entity_poly.entity_id
_entity_poly.type
_entity_poly.pdbx_seq_one_letter_code
_entity_poly.pdbx_strand_id
1 'polypeptide(L)'
;MKLSGDTLTLLKNFSTINPSLIFKKGSVISTLSNGKNILATANIVEVFPMDFAIYDLSEFLGAVSLFTDPDFDFKEKYLVISSGSSKIKYFYADPSGIVSPTKGITMPECEISFEFTKEGYESLL
;
A
#
# COMPACT_ATOMS: atom_id res chain seq x y z
N MET A 1 12.24 -5.12 9.74
CA MET A 1 12.22 -3.72 9.23
C MET A 1 10.99 -3.03 9.79
N LYS A 2 10.97 -1.70 9.86
CA LYS A 2 9.82 -0.93 10.32
C LYS A 2 9.13 -0.24 9.15
N LEU A 3 7.83 -0.01 9.29
CA LEU A 3 7.05 0.83 8.38
C LEU A 3 6.76 2.16 9.08
N SER A 4 7.02 3.27 8.40
CA SER A 4 6.72 4.61 8.87
C SER A 4 5.22 4.86 8.97
N GLY A 5 4.85 5.84 9.81
CA GLY A 5 3.46 6.29 9.92
C GLY A 5 2.91 6.82 8.61
N ASP A 6 3.75 7.45 7.78
CA ASP A 6 3.38 7.93 6.45
C ASP A 6 3.04 6.77 5.51
N THR A 7 3.86 5.72 5.49
CA THR A 7 3.59 4.51 4.69
C THR A 7 2.33 3.80 5.17
N LEU A 8 2.09 3.69 6.48
CA LEU A 8 0.84 3.10 7.01
C LEU A 8 -0.39 3.94 6.64
N THR A 9 -0.26 5.27 6.66
CA THR A 9 -1.34 6.21 6.28
C THR A 9 -1.64 6.12 4.78
N LEU A 10 -0.60 6.05 3.95
CA LEU A 10 -0.71 5.81 2.52
C LEU A 10 -1.40 4.48 2.23
N LEU A 11 -1.01 3.39 2.90
CA LEU A 11 -1.66 2.09 2.74
C LEU A 11 -3.14 2.12 3.14
N LYS A 12 -3.48 2.87 4.20
CA LYS A 12 -4.89 3.09 4.59
C LYS A 12 -5.68 3.85 3.52
N ASN A 13 -5.07 4.81 2.83
CA ASN A 13 -5.70 5.43 1.68
C ASN A 13 -5.82 4.45 0.50
N PHE A 14 -4.79 3.64 0.23
CA PHE A 14 -4.83 2.68 -0.88
C PHE A 14 -5.88 1.59 -0.68
N SER A 15 -6.20 1.22 0.56
CA SER A 15 -7.25 0.23 0.85
C SER A 15 -8.65 0.70 0.45
N THR A 16 -8.87 2.02 0.30
CA THR A 16 -10.14 2.58 -0.19
C THR A 16 -10.23 2.55 -1.72
N ILE A 17 -9.09 2.43 -2.41
CA ILE A 17 -8.99 2.34 -3.88
C ILE A 17 -9.11 0.88 -4.33
N ASN A 18 -8.34 0.00 -3.68
CA ASN A 18 -8.38 -1.44 -3.91
C ASN A 18 -8.14 -2.16 -2.57
N PRO A 19 -9.04 -3.05 -2.12
CA PRO A 19 -8.84 -3.84 -0.91
C PRO A 19 -7.57 -4.70 -0.96
N SER A 20 -7.14 -5.12 -2.16
CA SER A 20 -5.95 -5.94 -2.38
C SER A 20 -4.80 -5.11 -2.95
N LEU A 21 -3.57 -5.50 -2.63
CA LEU A 21 -2.37 -4.81 -3.09
C LEU A 21 -1.23 -5.79 -3.38
N ILE A 22 -0.61 -5.63 -4.54
CA ILE A 22 0.66 -6.30 -4.86
C ILE A 22 1.79 -5.33 -4.54
N PHE A 23 2.64 -5.74 -3.60
CA PHE A 23 3.89 -5.06 -3.29
C PHE A 23 4.97 -5.57 -4.23
N LYS A 24 5.73 -4.63 -4.79
CA LYS A 24 6.92 -4.93 -5.58
C LYS A 24 8.15 -4.64 -4.74
N LYS A 25 9.20 -5.44 -4.95
CA LYS A 25 10.52 -5.19 -4.38
C LYS A 25 10.96 -3.76 -4.75
N GLY A 26 11.42 -3.00 -3.76
CA GLY A 26 11.80 -1.60 -3.92
C GLY A 26 11.00 -0.66 -3.02
N SER A 27 10.98 0.62 -3.39
CA SER A 27 10.43 1.72 -2.58
C SER A 27 9.27 2.45 -3.27
N VAL A 28 8.56 1.75 -4.16
CA VAL A 28 7.40 2.29 -4.89
C VAL A 28 6.21 1.40 -4.63
N ILE A 29 5.10 2.00 -4.21
CA ILE A 29 3.81 1.32 -4.08
C ILE A 29 2.85 1.93 -5.10
N SER A 30 2.08 1.08 -5.76
CA SER A 30 1.05 1.49 -6.71
C SER A 30 -0.21 0.65 -6.58
N THR A 31 -1.38 1.25 -6.73
CA THR A 31 -2.67 0.56 -6.69
C THR A 31 -3.55 0.97 -7.87
N LEU A 32 -4.40 0.05 -8.34
CA LEU A 32 -5.39 0.28 -9.39
C LEU A 32 -6.73 -0.23 -8.88
N SER A 33 -7.78 0.59 -8.97
CA SER A 33 -9.13 0.15 -8.59
C SER A 33 -9.58 -1.04 -9.44
N ASN A 34 -10.49 -1.87 -8.91
CA ASN A 34 -11.06 -2.99 -9.65
C ASN A 34 -11.80 -2.53 -10.92
N GLY A 35 -12.39 -1.34 -10.90
CA GLY A 35 -13.00 -0.68 -12.06
C GLY A 35 -12.00 -0.08 -13.06
N LYS A 36 -10.69 -0.15 -12.77
CA LYS A 36 -9.58 0.34 -13.60
C LYS A 36 -9.69 1.83 -13.96
N ASN A 37 -10.24 2.63 -13.06
CA ASN A 37 -10.48 4.06 -13.25
C ASN A 37 -9.74 4.96 -12.26
N ILE A 38 -9.17 4.40 -11.19
CA ILE A 38 -8.37 5.14 -10.21
C ILE A 38 -7.01 4.45 -10.12
N LEU A 39 -5.96 5.20 -10.43
CA LEU A 39 -4.55 4.80 -10.25
C LEU A 39 -3.92 5.72 -9.21
N ALA A 40 -3.20 5.14 -8.26
CA ALA A 40 -2.31 5.89 -7.38
C ALA A 40 -0.92 5.25 -7.35
N THR A 41 0.12 6.07 -7.24
CA THR A 41 1.52 5.64 -7.12
C THR A 41 2.24 6.59 -6.17
N ALA A 42 3.04 6.04 -5.28
CA ALA A 42 3.81 6.81 -4.32
C ALA A 42 5.19 6.19 -4.09
N ASN A 43 6.18 7.06 -3.89
CA ASN A 43 7.48 6.68 -3.36
C ASN A 43 7.41 6.68 -1.84
N ILE A 44 8.01 5.68 -1.20
CA ILE A 44 8.11 5.55 0.24
C ILE A 44 9.58 5.51 0.67
N VAL A 45 9.83 5.68 1.96
CA VAL A 45 11.20 5.62 2.51
C VAL A 45 11.69 4.18 2.70
N GLU A 46 10.77 3.23 2.82
CA GLU A 46 11.10 1.82 2.99
C GLU A 46 11.46 1.14 1.66
N VAL A 47 12.33 0.12 1.74
CA VAL A 47 12.68 -0.74 0.60
C VAL A 47 12.19 -2.15 0.90
N PHE A 48 11.09 -2.57 0.28
CA PHE A 48 10.58 -3.92 0.41
C PHE A 48 11.56 -4.92 -0.22
N PRO A 49 11.89 -6.03 0.46
CA PRO A 49 12.95 -6.93 0.01
C PRO A 49 12.53 -7.88 -1.12
N MET A 50 11.22 -8.08 -1.31
CA MET A 50 10.64 -9.02 -2.26
C MET A 50 9.25 -8.58 -2.73
N ASP A 51 8.77 -9.23 -3.78
CA ASP A 51 7.39 -9.13 -4.22
C ASP A 51 6.49 -9.99 -3.32
N PHE A 52 5.35 -9.45 -2.93
CA PHE A 52 4.32 -10.20 -2.20
C PHE A 52 2.95 -9.55 -2.41
N ALA A 53 1.88 -10.26 -2.05
CA ALA A 53 0.53 -9.77 -2.21
C ALA A 53 -0.25 -9.84 -0.90
N ILE A 54 -1.06 -8.82 -0.65
CA ILE A 54 -2.02 -8.76 0.44
C ILE A 54 -3.42 -8.71 -0.15
N TYR A 55 -4.28 -9.63 0.27
CA TYR A 55 -5.65 -9.74 -0.25
C TYR A 55 -6.58 -8.71 0.41
N ASP A 56 -6.47 -8.54 1.72
CA ASP A 56 -7.23 -7.55 2.47
C ASP A 56 -6.28 -6.63 3.23
N LEU A 57 -6.09 -5.43 2.68
CA LEU A 57 -5.21 -4.42 3.24
C LEU A 57 -5.77 -3.82 4.53
N SER A 58 -7.10 -3.80 4.69
CA SER A 58 -7.72 -3.33 5.93
C SER A 58 -7.53 -4.33 7.06
N GLU A 59 -7.65 -5.63 6.79
CA GLU A 59 -7.31 -6.70 7.73
C GLU A 59 -5.83 -6.64 8.13
N PHE A 60 -4.93 -6.49 7.14
CA PHE A 60 -3.50 -6.35 7.40
C PHE A 60 -3.19 -5.15 8.31
N LEU A 61 -3.73 -3.97 7.99
CA LEU A 61 -3.54 -2.75 8.81
C LEU A 61 -4.16 -2.91 10.20
N GLY A 62 -5.30 -3.60 10.32
CA GLY A 62 -5.90 -3.99 11.59
C GLY A 62 -4.94 -4.84 12.42
N ALA A 63 -4.34 -5.87 11.83
CA ALA A 63 -3.36 -6.72 12.52
C ALA A 63 -2.11 -5.94 12.94
N VAL A 64 -1.61 -5.02 12.10
CA VAL A 64 -0.48 -4.13 12.43
C VAL A 64 -0.83 -3.22 13.62
N SER A 65 -2.05 -2.68 13.68
CA SER A 65 -2.48 -1.75 14.73
C SER A 65 -2.52 -2.34 16.14
N LEU A 66 -2.49 -3.67 16.26
CA LEU A 66 -2.40 -4.38 17.55
C LEU A 66 -1.02 -4.21 18.20
N PHE A 67 -0.03 -3.68 17.48
CA PHE A 67 1.34 -3.52 17.94
C PHE A 67 1.71 -2.03 17.99
N THR A 68 2.40 -1.61 19.05
CA THR A 68 2.82 -0.21 19.23
C THR A 68 4.05 0.16 18.40
N ASP A 69 4.99 -0.77 18.24
CA ASP A 69 6.22 -0.56 17.47
C ASP A 69 6.61 -1.86 16.74
N PRO A 70 5.83 -2.28 15.73
CA PRO A 70 6.01 -3.57 15.08
C PRO A 70 7.26 -3.63 14.21
N ASP A 71 7.99 -4.73 14.36
CA ASP A 71 8.98 -5.21 13.40
C ASP A 71 8.34 -6.18 12.41
N PHE A 72 8.69 -5.98 11.14
CA PHE A 72 8.25 -6.79 10.01
C PHE A 72 9.40 -7.64 9.48
N ASP A 73 9.20 -8.96 9.46
CA ASP A 73 10.13 -9.94 8.92
C ASP A 73 9.46 -10.67 7.74
N PHE A 74 9.89 -10.33 6.52
CA PHE A 74 9.31 -10.83 5.27
C PHE A 74 9.95 -12.17 4.90
N LYS A 75 9.13 -13.23 4.80
CA LYS A 75 9.52 -14.57 4.32
C LYS A 75 8.85 -14.84 2.99
N GLU A 76 9.21 -15.94 2.33
CA GLU A 76 8.70 -16.28 1.00
C GLU A 76 7.17 -16.41 0.90
N LYS A 77 6.51 -16.91 1.95
CA LYS A 77 5.05 -17.22 1.92
C LYS A 77 4.21 -16.41 2.91
N TYR A 78 4.87 -15.68 3.80
CA TYR A 78 4.24 -14.95 4.89
C TYR A 78 5.19 -13.89 5.42
N LEU A 79 4.66 -12.89 6.11
CA LEU A 79 5.46 -12.03 6.98
C LEU A 79 5.16 -12.34 8.45
N VAL A 80 6.12 -12.03 9.29
CA VAL A 80 5.94 -12.02 10.75
C VAL A 80 5.91 -10.56 11.19
N ILE A 81 4.84 -10.19 11.91
CA ILE A 81 4.72 -8.92 12.62
C ILE A 81 5.00 -9.20 14.08
N SER A 82 5.92 -8.49 14.71
CA SER A 82 6.30 -8.72 16.10
C SER A 82 6.55 -7.43 16.87
N SER A 83 6.24 -7.44 18.17
CA SER A 83 6.63 -6.39 19.12
C SER A 83 6.93 -7.05 20.46
N GLY A 84 8.18 -6.97 20.92
CA GLY A 84 8.62 -7.69 22.12
C GLY A 84 8.43 -9.21 21.98
N SER A 85 7.67 -9.81 22.89
CA SER A 85 7.37 -11.26 22.88
C SER A 85 6.18 -11.65 21.99
N SER A 86 5.37 -10.69 21.56
CA SER A 86 4.15 -10.94 20.78
C SER A 86 4.49 -11.02 19.29
N LYS A 87 3.91 -11.99 18.59
CA LYS A 87 4.09 -12.16 17.14
C LYS A 87 2.84 -12.70 16.46
N ILE A 88 2.58 -12.23 15.24
CA ILE A 88 1.55 -12.75 14.34
C ILE A 88 2.22 -13.13 13.02
N LYS A 89 1.77 -14.25 12.44
CA LYS A 89 2.13 -14.66 11.09
C LYS A 89 1.00 -14.27 10.14
N TYR A 90 1.30 -13.45 9.14
CA TYR A 90 0.35 -13.01 8.11
C TYR A 90 0.73 -13.63 6.76
N PHE A 91 -0.15 -14.45 6.19
CA PHE A 91 0.11 -15.16 4.93
C PHE A 91 -0.17 -14.28 3.73
N TYR A 92 0.66 -14.43 2.69
CA TYR A 92 0.46 -13.70 1.45
C TYR A 92 -0.66 -14.31 0.60
N ALA A 93 -1.28 -13.47 -0.20
CA ALA A 93 -2.27 -13.87 -1.19
C ALA A 93 -1.62 -14.44 -2.45
N ASP A 94 -2.39 -15.20 -3.23
CA ASP A 94 -2.02 -15.51 -4.61
C ASP A 94 -2.22 -14.24 -5.47
N PRO A 95 -1.18 -13.76 -6.18
CA PRO A 95 -1.28 -12.56 -7.01
C PRO A 95 -2.19 -12.72 -8.24
N SER A 96 -2.49 -13.95 -8.67
CA SER A 96 -3.15 -14.25 -9.95
C SER A 96 -4.58 -13.68 -10.09
N GLY A 97 -5.21 -13.29 -8.98
CA GLY A 97 -6.54 -12.69 -8.94
C GLY A 97 -6.58 -11.20 -8.60
N ILE A 98 -5.43 -10.56 -8.36
CA ILE A 98 -5.38 -9.18 -7.87
C ILE A 98 -5.18 -8.21 -9.03
N VAL A 99 -6.13 -7.28 -9.18
CA VAL A 99 -6.01 -6.17 -10.12
C VAL A 99 -4.88 -5.24 -9.65
N SER A 100 -3.88 -5.06 -10.49
CA SER A 100 -2.74 -4.19 -10.19
C SER A 100 -2.21 -3.52 -11.47
N PRO A 101 -1.51 -2.37 -11.35
CA PRO A 101 -0.80 -1.78 -12.47
C PRO A 101 0.28 -2.73 -13.00
N THR A 102 0.26 -3.03 -14.31
CA THR A 102 1.27 -3.90 -14.94
C THR A 102 2.46 -3.14 -15.50
N LYS A 103 2.30 -1.84 -15.76
CA LYS A 103 3.32 -0.93 -16.25
C LYS A 103 3.09 0.45 -15.62
N GLY A 104 4.16 1.22 -15.44
CA GLY A 104 4.02 2.62 -15.09
C GLY A 104 3.25 3.37 -16.18
N ILE A 105 2.34 4.26 -15.76
CA ILE A 105 1.66 5.17 -16.68
C ILE A 105 2.51 6.41 -16.82
N THR A 106 2.85 6.76 -18.07
CA THR A 106 3.40 8.08 -18.39
C THR A 106 2.23 8.96 -18.78
N MET A 107 1.93 9.97 -17.95
CA MET A 107 0.87 10.92 -18.27
C MET A 107 1.29 11.78 -19.48
N PRO A 108 0.36 12.06 -20.40
CA PRO A 108 0.63 12.95 -21.53
C PRO A 108 0.87 14.40 -21.04
N GLU A 109 1.28 15.26 -21.96
CA GLU A 109 1.41 16.69 -21.69
C GLU A 109 0.07 17.28 -21.23
N CYS A 110 0.14 18.17 -20.24
CA CYS A 110 -1.04 18.76 -19.63
C CYS A 110 -1.53 19.95 -20.46
N GLU A 111 -2.77 19.91 -20.95
CA GLU A 111 -3.36 21.02 -21.71
C GLU A 111 -3.74 22.20 -20.81
N ILE A 112 -4.18 21.94 -19.57
CA ILE A 112 -4.62 22.95 -18.60
C ILE A 112 -4.10 22.59 -17.21
N SER A 113 -3.35 23.50 -16.59
CA SER A 113 -2.79 23.32 -15.25
C SER A 113 -3.27 24.42 -14.31
N PHE A 114 -3.70 24.03 -13.13
CA PHE A 114 -4.01 24.93 -12.03
C PHE A 114 -3.68 24.25 -10.70
N GLU A 115 -3.47 25.06 -9.66
CA GLU A 115 -3.25 24.57 -8.31
C GLU A 115 -4.59 24.48 -7.58
N PHE A 116 -4.88 23.32 -6.98
CA PHE A 116 -6.06 23.12 -6.18
C PHE A 116 -5.66 23.01 -4.71
N THR A 117 -6.00 24.03 -3.91
CA THR A 117 -5.58 24.09 -2.51
C THR A 117 -6.31 23.06 -1.67
N LYS A 118 -5.73 22.74 -0.51
CA LYS A 118 -6.32 21.83 0.46
C LYS A 118 -7.70 22.32 0.92
N GLU A 119 -7.85 23.62 1.20
CA GLU A 119 -9.12 24.20 1.63
C GLU A 119 -10.18 24.07 0.53
N GLY A 120 -9.79 24.31 -0.73
CA GLY A 120 -10.67 24.13 -1.88
C GLY A 120 -11.13 22.67 -2.00
N TYR A 121 -10.22 21.71 -1.86
CA TYR A 121 -10.56 20.29 -1.90
C TYR A 121 -11.49 19.87 -0.76
N GLU A 122 -11.19 20.26 0.48
CA GLU A 122 -12.00 19.92 1.65
C GLU A 122 -13.42 20.50 1.58
N SER A 123 -13.60 21.65 0.92
CA SER A 123 -14.93 22.23 0.73
C SER A 123 -15.87 21.43 -0.20
N LEU A 124 -15.33 20.48 -0.97
CA LEU A 124 -16.08 19.67 -1.94
C LEU A 124 -16.37 18.23 -1.48
N LEU A 125 -15.74 17.78 -0.38
CA LEU A 125 -15.92 16.44 0.19
C LEU A 125 -17.05 16.42 1.24
#